data_AF-A0A835DB26-F1
#
_entry.id   AF-A0A835DB26-F1
#
_cell.length_a   1.000
_cell.length_b   1.000
_cell.length_c   1.000
_cell.angle_alpha   90.00
_cell.angle_beta   90.00
_cell.angle_gamma   90.00
#
_symmetry.space_group_name_H-M   'P 1'
#
loop_
_entity.id
_entity.type
_entity.pdbx_description
1 polymer ?
#
loop_
_entity_poly.entity_id
_entity_poly.type
_entity_poly.pdbx_seq_one_letter_code
_entity_poly.pdbx_strand_id
1 'polypeptide(L)'
;MANNGVGSETHDLRSLLTDEESDCLVRRNGDQVPVSELEGKMVGLYFSLSSFRSCRQCTRILVDIYLKLKERGERFEVVLITMDKDEESFNNDLKNMPWLALPFGNKSLDKLLSYFEPSTIPTLVIIGPDGKTLSLNARDYVEGHGIQAYPFSKERLAEIDEKENERCESQTLESLLVADELDFVIGKGSVKVRFLSEKRFETFSGIDGKVPVSQLVGKIVLFYFSRQQCPPCRAFTPKLVEDYHKIKAKHHDFEVIFVSLDNDQQSFEDYYFEMPWLVLPYGDKRENSLKRMLKLTSIPHLVAVGSTGRTLTSKAKELVMFFGPDAYPFNNDRMKEMESRIEEMGMGLPEKVRHYLHAEHELLRSPAGVYTCDGCNQLVLGWVFKCDECDYYLHPKCALEEDREVRGESEGHGNHEHAHDGHDQASNGGWVCDGEVCYRT
;
A
#
# COMPACT_ATOMS: atom_id res chain seq x y z
N MET A 1 3.21 22.38 10.02
CA MET A 1 2.84 23.14 11.24
C MET A 1 2.84 22.18 12.42
N ALA A 2 3.21 22.67 13.61
CA ALA A 2 3.70 21.87 14.73
C ALA A 2 2.71 20.82 15.25
N ASN A 3 3.16 19.57 15.32
CA ASN A 3 2.47 18.46 15.98
C ASN A 3 2.91 18.40 17.44
N ASN A 4 2.37 19.28 18.28
CA ASN A 4 2.64 19.34 19.72
C ASN A 4 1.31 19.32 20.48
N GLY A 5 0.92 18.17 21.05
CA GLY A 5 -0.20 18.14 22.00
C GLY A 5 -0.73 16.79 22.48
N VAL A 6 -0.73 15.72 21.67
CA VAL A 6 -1.62 14.58 21.97
C VAL A 6 -1.02 13.54 22.95
N GLY A 7 0.29 13.60 23.23
CA GLY A 7 0.98 12.55 24.00
C GLY A 7 0.88 12.58 25.54
N SER A 8 0.03 13.44 26.12
CA SER A 8 -0.05 13.72 27.57
C SER A 8 -1.46 13.63 28.16
N GLU A 9 -2.49 13.43 27.35
CA GLU A 9 -3.87 13.50 27.83
C GLU A 9 -4.28 12.20 28.52
N THR A 10 -4.89 12.33 29.70
CA THR A 10 -5.49 11.24 30.47
C THR A 10 -6.95 11.12 30.08
N HIS A 11 -7.36 9.94 29.62
CA HIS A 11 -8.73 9.67 29.20
C HIS A 11 -9.51 8.95 30.29
N ASP A 12 -10.71 9.44 30.55
CA ASP A 12 -11.74 8.61 31.15
C ASP A 12 -12.36 7.76 30.04
N LEU A 13 -12.15 6.44 30.10
CA LEU A 13 -12.69 5.49 29.11
C LEU A 13 -14.22 5.57 29.02
N ARG A 14 -14.92 5.90 30.11
CA ARG A 14 -16.36 6.14 30.06
C ARG A 14 -16.66 7.29 29.13
N SER A 15 -16.01 8.44 29.33
CA SER A 15 -16.20 9.59 28.46
C SER A 15 -15.94 9.30 26.97
N LEU A 16 -15.03 8.37 26.64
CA LEU A 16 -14.70 8.02 25.25
C LEU A 16 -15.65 7.01 24.62
N LEU A 17 -16.19 6.06 25.39
CA LEU A 17 -16.89 4.88 24.89
C LEU A 17 -18.39 4.84 25.23
N THR A 18 -18.90 5.84 25.94
CA THR A 18 -20.32 5.96 26.28
C THR A 18 -20.95 7.16 25.61
N ASP A 19 -22.21 7.02 25.20
CA ASP A 19 -23.08 8.14 24.79
C ASP A 19 -24.31 8.24 25.71
N GLU A 20 -25.25 9.14 25.40
CA GLU A 20 -26.48 9.31 26.19
C GLU A 20 -27.40 8.08 26.16
N GLU A 21 -27.21 7.16 25.20
CA GLU A 21 -28.09 6.02 24.93
C GLU A 21 -27.49 4.68 25.37
N SER A 22 -26.16 4.60 25.57
CA SER A 22 -25.47 3.37 25.98
C SER A 22 -24.18 3.62 26.75
N ASP A 23 -24.03 2.91 27.87
CA ASP A 23 -22.83 2.85 28.71
C ASP A 23 -22.10 1.49 28.64
N CYS A 24 -22.47 0.67 27.65
CA CYS A 24 -22.05 -0.72 27.53
C CYS A 24 -21.39 -1.00 26.18
N LEU A 25 -20.42 -1.92 26.22
CA LEU A 25 -19.81 -2.56 25.06
C LEU A 25 -20.48 -3.90 24.79
N VAL A 26 -20.32 -4.43 23.58
CA VAL A 26 -20.89 -5.73 23.20
C VAL A 26 -19.81 -6.79 22.99
N ARG A 27 -20.11 -8.02 23.43
CA ARG A 27 -19.33 -9.22 23.09
C ARG A 27 -19.87 -9.87 21.82
N ARG A 28 -19.09 -10.79 21.24
CA ARG A 28 -19.50 -11.59 20.07
C ARG A 28 -20.77 -12.42 20.22
N ASN A 29 -21.19 -12.70 21.45
CA ASN A 29 -22.42 -13.44 21.75
C ASN A 29 -23.62 -12.50 22.03
N GLY A 30 -23.43 -11.18 21.91
CA GLY A 30 -24.44 -10.16 22.17
C GLY A 30 -24.50 -9.69 23.63
N ASP A 31 -23.71 -10.29 24.53
CA ASP A 31 -23.69 -9.86 25.93
C ASP A 31 -23.16 -8.43 26.07
N GLN A 32 -23.86 -7.62 26.87
CA GLN A 32 -23.46 -6.27 27.21
C GLN A 32 -22.48 -6.26 28.39
N VAL A 33 -21.44 -5.45 28.27
CA VAL A 33 -20.36 -5.31 29.26
C VAL A 33 -20.23 -3.82 29.61
N PRO A 34 -20.43 -3.40 30.87
CA PRO A 34 -20.29 -2.01 31.26
C PRO A 34 -18.88 -1.48 31.00
N VAL A 35 -18.74 -0.25 30.50
CA VAL A 35 -17.43 0.36 30.22
C VAL A 35 -16.53 0.43 31.47
N SER A 36 -17.11 0.53 32.69
CA SER A 36 -16.32 0.49 33.94
C SER A 36 -15.54 -0.80 34.15
N GLU A 37 -15.89 -1.91 33.50
CA GLU A 37 -15.06 -3.12 33.57
C GLU A 37 -13.68 -2.92 32.92
N LEU A 38 -13.49 -1.86 32.12
CA LEU A 38 -12.21 -1.53 31.52
C LEU A 38 -11.30 -0.69 32.43
N GLU A 39 -11.80 -0.17 33.54
CA GLU A 39 -11.02 0.68 34.45
C GLU A 39 -9.80 -0.07 35.00
N GLY A 40 -8.63 0.58 34.92
CA GLY A 40 -7.37 -0.01 35.36
C GLY A 40 -6.84 -1.15 34.48
N LYS A 41 -7.44 -1.38 33.30
CA LYS A 41 -6.89 -2.25 32.25
C LYS A 41 -6.19 -1.41 31.19
N MET A 42 -5.23 -2.03 30.51
CA MET A 42 -4.73 -1.50 29.25
C MET A 42 -5.75 -1.82 28.16
N VAL A 43 -6.13 -0.83 27.36
CA VAL A 43 -7.18 -0.95 26.35
C VAL A 43 -6.63 -0.59 24.98
N GLY A 44 -6.78 -1.50 24.02
CA GLY A 44 -6.55 -1.21 22.60
C GLY A 44 -7.85 -0.81 21.91
N LEU A 45 -7.95 0.43 21.41
CA LEU A 45 -9.05 0.84 20.52
C LEU A 45 -8.66 0.48 19.08
N TYR A 46 -9.33 -0.50 18.51
CA TYR A 46 -9.00 -1.08 17.22
C TYR A 46 -9.97 -0.61 16.15
N PHE A 47 -9.56 0.38 15.36
CA PHE A 47 -10.30 0.92 14.23
C PHE A 47 -10.10 0.00 13.02
N SER A 48 -11.18 -0.63 12.56
CA SER A 48 -11.12 -1.67 11.53
C SER A 48 -12.32 -1.60 10.58
N LEU A 49 -12.08 -1.98 9.33
CA LEU A 49 -13.08 -2.15 8.27
C LEU A 49 -12.98 -3.57 7.73
N SER A 50 -14.06 -4.34 7.82
CA SER A 50 -14.05 -5.79 7.55
C SER A 50 -13.67 -6.14 6.10
N SER A 51 -14.12 -5.31 5.16
CA SER A 51 -13.87 -5.48 3.72
C SER A 51 -12.38 -5.29 3.36
N PHE A 52 -11.61 -4.57 4.17
CA PHE A 52 -10.24 -4.19 3.85
C PHE A 52 -9.23 -5.31 4.17
N ARG A 53 -8.38 -5.64 3.19
CA ARG A 53 -7.41 -6.76 3.31
C ARG A 53 -6.43 -6.57 4.45
N SER A 54 -5.94 -5.35 4.63
CA SER A 54 -4.97 -5.03 5.68
C SER A 54 -5.55 -5.23 7.08
N CYS A 55 -6.84 -4.91 7.28
CA CYS A 55 -7.55 -5.19 8.52
C CYS A 55 -7.53 -6.68 8.83
N ARG A 56 -7.84 -7.55 7.86
CA ARG A 56 -7.84 -9.01 8.06
C ARG A 56 -6.46 -9.54 8.50
N GLN A 57 -5.38 -9.01 7.94
CA GLN A 57 -4.03 -9.42 8.34
C GLN A 57 -3.70 -8.98 9.77
N CYS A 58 -3.93 -7.70 10.09
CA CYS A 58 -3.71 -7.15 11.43
C CYS A 58 -4.54 -7.88 12.49
N THR A 59 -5.83 -8.14 12.22
CA THR A 59 -6.73 -8.87 13.11
C THR A 59 -6.15 -10.23 13.50
N ARG A 60 -5.62 -11.01 12.54
CA ARG A 60 -5.05 -12.34 12.84
C ARG A 60 -3.89 -12.26 13.83
N ILE A 61 -3.01 -11.27 13.66
CA ILE A 61 -1.86 -11.07 14.53
C ILE A 61 -2.32 -10.56 15.90
N LEU A 62 -3.23 -9.60 15.93
CA LEU A 62 -3.75 -9.03 17.17
C LEU A 62 -4.52 -10.07 18.00
N VAL A 63 -5.28 -10.97 17.38
CA VAL A 63 -5.94 -12.11 18.05
C VAL A 63 -4.92 -13.02 18.73
N ASP A 64 -3.84 -13.39 18.04
CA ASP A 64 -2.78 -14.23 18.62
C ASP A 64 -2.12 -13.56 19.83
N ILE A 65 -1.80 -12.26 19.74
CA ILE A 65 -1.26 -11.49 20.86
C ILE A 65 -2.24 -11.45 22.03
N TYR A 66 -3.49 -11.10 21.76
CA TYR A 66 -4.54 -10.97 22.77
C TYR A 66 -4.71 -12.28 23.55
N LEU A 67 -4.84 -13.41 22.86
CA LEU A 67 -5.01 -14.71 23.50
C LEU A 67 -3.80 -15.07 24.38
N LYS A 68 -2.57 -14.85 23.88
CA LYS A 68 -1.34 -15.08 24.66
C LYS A 68 -1.23 -14.17 25.88
N LEU A 69 -1.69 -12.93 25.79
CA LEU A 69 -1.72 -12.00 26.93
C LEU A 69 -2.77 -12.43 27.96
N LYS A 70 -3.96 -12.87 27.53
CA LYS A 70 -4.97 -13.44 28.42
C LYS A 70 -4.47 -14.71 29.13
N GLU A 71 -3.79 -15.60 28.43
CA GLU A 71 -3.16 -16.79 29.03
C GLU A 71 -2.11 -16.45 30.10
N ARG A 72 -1.38 -15.34 29.91
CA ARG A 72 -0.43 -14.80 30.90
C ARG A 72 -1.09 -14.09 32.08
N GLY A 73 -2.42 -13.91 32.06
CA GLY A 73 -3.15 -13.17 33.08
C GLY A 73 -3.00 -11.65 32.97
N GLU A 74 -2.53 -11.15 31.83
CA GLU A 74 -2.35 -9.71 31.63
C GLU A 74 -3.68 -8.99 31.50
N ARG A 75 -3.75 -7.79 32.09
CA ARG A 75 -4.94 -6.93 32.06
C ARG A 75 -5.00 -6.10 30.77
N PHE A 76 -5.05 -6.79 29.64
CA PHE A 76 -5.21 -6.19 28.31
C PHE A 76 -6.59 -6.52 27.75
N GLU A 77 -7.30 -5.51 27.25
CA GLU A 77 -8.58 -5.65 26.56
C GLU A 77 -8.53 -4.91 25.22
N VAL A 78 -9.31 -5.37 24.24
CA VAL A 78 -9.43 -4.70 22.95
C VAL A 78 -10.89 -4.30 22.75
N VAL A 79 -11.13 -3.12 22.20
CA VAL A 79 -12.44 -2.64 21.80
C VAL A 79 -12.40 -2.38 20.31
N LEU A 80 -13.13 -3.18 19.55
CA LEU A 80 -13.35 -2.97 18.13
C LEU A 80 -14.20 -1.71 17.92
N ILE A 81 -13.65 -0.77 17.16
CA ILE A 81 -14.34 0.39 16.63
C ILE A 81 -14.52 0.12 15.13
N THR A 82 -15.72 -0.34 14.75
CA THR A 82 -16.01 -0.66 13.35
C THR A 82 -16.14 0.61 12.52
N MET A 83 -15.59 0.54 11.32
CA MET A 83 -15.75 1.52 10.25
C MET A 83 -16.72 1.02 9.17
N ASP A 84 -17.30 -0.17 9.35
CA ASP A 84 -18.29 -0.73 8.43
C ASP A 84 -19.57 0.10 8.47
N LYS A 85 -20.21 0.25 7.31
CA LYS A 85 -21.42 1.08 7.16
C LYS A 85 -22.71 0.30 7.45
N ASP A 86 -22.61 -1.01 7.62
CA ASP A 86 -23.76 -1.89 7.81
C ASP A 86 -23.55 -2.86 8.98
N GLU A 87 -24.66 -3.17 9.66
CA GLU A 87 -24.66 -3.99 10.87
C GLU A 87 -24.32 -5.46 10.59
N GLU A 88 -24.58 -5.95 9.37
CA GLU A 88 -24.29 -7.33 8.98
C GLU A 88 -22.78 -7.58 8.92
N SER A 89 -22.04 -6.70 8.24
CA SER A 89 -20.58 -6.70 8.15
C SER A 89 -19.95 -6.62 9.54
N PHE A 90 -20.43 -5.69 10.38
CA PHE A 90 -20.00 -5.55 11.77
C PHE A 90 -20.18 -6.86 12.55
N ASN A 91 -21.38 -7.44 12.53
CA ASN A 91 -21.69 -8.67 13.24
C ASN A 91 -20.87 -9.86 12.72
N ASN A 92 -20.62 -9.92 11.41
CA ASN A 92 -19.82 -10.98 10.81
C ASN A 92 -18.34 -10.89 11.22
N ASP A 93 -17.78 -9.67 11.28
CA ASP A 93 -16.40 -9.45 11.73
C ASP A 93 -16.24 -9.77 13.22
N LEU A 94 -17.15 -9.26 14.06
CA LEU A 94 -17.13 -9.44 15.51
C LEU A 94 -17.21 -10.91 15.94
N LYS A 95 -17.97 -11.76 15.22
CA LYS A 95 -18.07 -13.22 15.51
C LYS A 95 -16.72 -13.91 15.60
N ASN A 96 -15.74 -13.43 14.83
CA ASN A 96 -14.41 -14.04 14.73
C ASN A 96 -13.39 -13.44 15.71
N MET A 97 -13.78 -12.46 16.52
CA MET A 97 -12.90 -11.75 17.44
C MET A 97 -13.15 -12.12 18.91
N PRO A 98 -12.11 -12.23 19.76
CA PRO A 98 -12.22 -12.66 21.15
C PRO A 98 -12.43 -11.51 22.15
N TRP A 99 -12.63 -10.29 21.66
CA TRP A 99 -12.64 -9.04 22.44
C TRP A 99 -13.97 -8.29 22.35
N LEU A 100 -14.06 -7.11 22.95
CA LEU A 100 -15.27 -6.29 23.00
C LEU A 100 -15.41 -5.42 21.74
N ALA A 101 -16.60 -4.90 21.48
CA ALA A 101 -16.84 -3.91 20.45
C ALA A 101 -17.71 -2.76 20.95
N LEU A 102 -17.50 -1.57 20.38
CA LEU A 102 -18.47 -0.49 20.48
C LEU A 102 -19.74 -0.92 19.73
N PRO A 103 -20.95 -0.75 20.31
CA PRO A 103 -22.19 -1.10 19.63
C PRO A 103 -22.31 -0.40 18.28
N PHE A 104 -22.86 -1.10 17.28
CA PHE A 104 -23.09 -0.51 15.96
C PHE A 104 -24.03 0.71 16.06
N GLY A 105 -23.68 1.80 15.38
CA GLY A 105 -24.44 3.05 15.42
C GLY A 105 -24.26 3.90 16.68
N ASN A 106 -23.35 3.53 17.60
CA ASN A 106 -23.07 4.33 18.80
C ASN A 106 -22.51 5.72 18.42
N LYS A 107 -23.06 6.78 19.03
CA LYS A 107 -22.72 8.17 18.67
C LYS A 107 -21.32 8.58 19.12
N SER A 108 -20.69 7.80 19.99
CA SER A 108 -19.29 8.00 20.39
C SER A 108 -18.32 7.77 19.23
N LEU A 109 -18.74 7.11 18.15
CA LEU A 109 -17.89 6.89 16.97
C LEU A 109 -17.33 8.19 16.41
N ASP A 110 -18.19 9.20 16.16
CA ASP A 110 -17.76 10.49 15.60
C ASP A 110 -16.77 11.21 16.52
N LYS A 111 -16.99 11.09 17.84
CA LYS A 111 -16.08 11.62 18.86
C LYS A 111 -14.73 10.94 18.81
N LEU A 112 -14.69 9.60 18.72
CA LEU A 112 -13.45 8.83 18.64
C LEU A 112 -12.66 9.16 17.37
N LEU A 113 -13.34 9.28 16.23
CA LEU A 113 -12.72 9.64 14.95
C LEU A 113 -12.16 11.07 14.98
N SER A 114 -12.92 12.02 15.52
CA SER A 114 -12.48 13.41 15.65
C SER A 114 -11.31 13.57 16.63
N TYR A 115 -11.26 12.74 17.67
CA TYR A 115 -10.26 12.86 18.73
C TYR A 115 -8.94 12.18 18.35
N PHE A 116 -8.99 10.97 17.83
CA PHE A 116 -7.79 10.19 17.49
C PHE A 116 -7.31 10.40 16.06
N GLU A 117 -8.17 10.95 15.19
CA GLU A 117 -7.88 11.27 13.78
C GLU A 117 -7.08 10.16 13.07
N PRO A 118 -7.57 8.91 13.04
CA PRO A 118 -6.83 7.80 12.47
C PRO A 118 -6.53 8.07 10.98
N SER A 119 -5.26 8.26 10.64
CA SER A 119 -4.84 8.62 9.28
C SER A 119 -4.93 7.45 8.29
N THR A 120 -5.00 6.21 8.79
CA THR A 120 -5.08 4.99 7.98
C THR A 120 -5.88 3.91 8.71
N ILE A 121 -6.32 2.89 7.98
CA ILE A 121 -6.91 1.69 8.58
C ILE A 121 -6.14 0.41 8.20
N PRO A 122 -6.10 -0.60 9.08
CA PRO A 122 -6.49 -0.52 10.48
C PRO A 122 -5.60 0.45 11.29
N THR A 123 -6.10 0.93 12.42
CA THR A 123 -5.35 1.71 13.43
C THR A 123 -5.61 1.11 14.81
N LEU A 124 -4.55 0.99 15.63
CA LEU A 124 -4.66 0.47 17.00
C LEU A 124 -4.14 1.53 17.98
N VAL A 125 -5.04 2.26 18.63
CA VAL A 125 -4.69 3.19 19.71
C VAL A 125 -4.54 2.40 21.01
N ILE A 126 -3.48 2.65 21.78
CA ILE A 126 -3.27 2.00 23.07
C ILE A 126 -3.45 3.02 24.20
N ILE A 127 -4.40 2.74 25.09
CA ILE A 127 -4.65 3.47 26.33
C ILE A 127 -4.12 2.64 27.50
N GLY A 128 -3.28 3.24 28.33
CA GLY A 128 -2.71 2.63 29.51
C GLY A 128 -3.72 2.47 30.66
N PRO A 129 -3.41 1.67 31.68
CA PRO A 129 -4.26 1.51 32.87
C PRO A 129 -4.56 2.81 33.63
N ASP A 130 -3.72 3.83 33.47
CA ASP A 130 -3.89 5.18 34.05
C ASP A 130 -4.69 6.13 33.15
N GLY A 131 -5.26 5.62 32.05
CA GLY A 131 -6.03 6.37 31.08
C GLY A 131 -5.18 7.14 30.07
N LYS A 132 -3.84 7.14 30.17
CA LYS A 132 -3.00 7.86 29.21
C LYS A 132 -2.88 7.14 27.89
N THR A 133 -2.90 7.88 26.79
CA THR A 133 -2.53 7.31 25.48
C THR A 133 -1.03 6.96 25.46
N LEU A 134 -0.73 5.68 25.32
CA LEU A 134 0.65 5.15 25.19
C LEU A 134 1.13 5.17 23.73
N SER A 135 0.23 4.88 22.79
CA SER A 135 0.49 4.94 21.36
C SER A 135 -0.78 5.31 20.59
N LEU A 136 -0.68 6.25 19.66
CA LEU A 136 -1.79 6.61 18.75
C LEU A 136 -1.94 5.60 17.60
N ASN A 137 -0.89 4.83 17.30
CA ASN A 137 -0.98 3.75 16.33
C ASN A 137 0.09 2.69 16.62
N ALA A 138 -0.30 1.65 17.34
CA ALA A 138 0.55 0.50 17.65
C ALA A 138 0.53 -0.59 16.57
N ARG A 139 -0.18 -0.38 15.45
CA ARG A 139 -0.32 -1.37 14.38
C ARG A 139 1.02 -1.90 13.88
N ASP A 140 1.94 -1.01 13.52
CA ASP A 140 3.21 -1.42 12.90
C ASP A 140 4.06 -2.25 13.87
N TYR A 141 4.00 -1.93 15.17
CA TYR A 141 4.66 -2.72 16.21
C TYR A 141 4.03 -4.09 16.40
N VAL A 142 2.69 -4.17 16.35
CA VAL A 142 1.95 -5.44 16.41
C VAL A 142 2.26 -6.30 15.20
N GLU A 143 2.17 -5.76 13.98
CA GLU A 143 2.43 -6.50 12.75
C GLU A 143 3.90 -6.93 12.63
N GLY A 144 4.84 -6.08 13.05
CA GLY A 144 6.28 -6.33 12.93
C GLY A 144 6.89 -7.16 14.06
N HIS A 145 6.41 -7.01 15.29
CA HIS A 145 7.04 -7.57 16.50
C HIS A 145 6.12 -8.46 17.33
N GLY A 146 4.84 -8.55 16.98
CA GLY A 146 3.87 -9.39 17.68
C GLY A 146 3.77 -9.04 19.17
N ILE A 147 3.74 -10.06 20.02
CA ILE A 147 3.64 -9.89 21.48
C ILE A 147 4.84 -9.14 22.11
N GLN A 148 5.97 -9.03 21.40
CA GLN A 148 7.15 -8.33 21.91
C GLN A 148 6.95 -6.82 22.01
N ALA A 149 5.93 -6.28 21.32
CA ALA A 149 5.53 -4.88 21.42
C ALA A 149 4.88 -4.53 22.77
N TYR A 150 4.30 -5.52 23.46
CA TYR A 150 3.76 -5.34 24.82
C TYR A 150 4.89 -4.97 25.80
N PRO A 151 4.70 -4.01 26.74
CA PRO A 151 3.45 -3.34 27.14
C PRO A 151 3.08 -2.08 26.34
N PHE A 152 3.61 -1.88 25.14
CA PHE A 152 3.37 -0.70 24.30
C PHE A 152 3.69 0.64 24.98
N SER A 153 4.52 0.63 26.04
CA SER A 153 4.99 1.85 26.67
C SER A 153 5.93 2.59 25.73
N LYS A 154 6.05 3.91 25.91
CA LYS A 154 6.96 4.73 25.08
C LYS A 154 8.39 4.20 25.13
N GLU A 155 8.85 3.76 26.30
CA GLU A 155 10.17 3.17 26.51
C GLU A 155 10.31 1.86 25.73
N ARG A 156 9.31 0.98 25.80
CA ARG A 156 9.36 -0.32 25.11
C ARG A 156 9.36 -0.16 23.59
N LEU A 157 8.54 0.75 23.07
CA LEU A 157 8.50 1.03 21.63
C LEU A 157 9.82 1.67 21.17
N ALA A 158 10.39 2.59 21.95
CA ALA A 158 11.69 3.17 21.68
C ALA A 158 12.83 2.12 21.68
N GLU A 159 12.82 1.14 22.59
CA GLU A 159 13.79 0.02 22.58
C GLU A 159 13.69 -0.82 21.30
N ILE A 160 12.48 -1.02 20.78
CA ILE A 160 12.25 -1.74 19.52
C ILE A 160 12.82 -0.92 18.36
N ASP A 161 12.48 0.36 18.29
CA ASP A 161 12.95 1.28 17.26
C ASP A 161 14.47 1.39 17.25
N GLU A 162 15.11 1.49 18.42
CA GLU A 162 16.56 1.56 18.55
C GLU A 162 17.23 0.30 18.00
N LYS A 163 16.75 -0.89 18.38
CA LYS A 163 17.28 -2.16 17.86
C LYS A 163 17.06 -2.31 16.36
N GLU A 164 15.92 -1.86 15.85
CA GLU A 164 15.67 -1.85 14.42
C GLU A 164 16.61 -0.88 13.70
N ASN A 165 16.86 0.30 14.27
CA ASN A 165 17.78 1.28 13.73
C ASN A 165 19.22 0.75 13.71
N GLU A 166 19.71 0.20 14.83
CA GLU A 166 21.04 -0.43 14.91
C GLU A 166 21.22 -1.55 13.87
N ARG A 167 20.18 -2.38 13.67
CA ARG A 167 20.17 -3.40 12.61
C ARG A 167 20.23 -2.77 11.22
N CYS A 168 19.45 -1.72 10.96
CA CYS A 168 19.46 -1.01 9.67
C CYS A 168 20.77 -0.26 9.41
N GLU A 169 21.43 0.23 10.45
CA GLU A 169 22.74 0.92 10.38
C GLU A 169 23.89 -0.05 10.13
N SER A 170 23.83 -1.24 10.73
CA SER A 170 24.81 -2.32 10.50
C SER A 170 24.53 -3.17 9.26
N GLN A 171 23.41 -2.93 8.57
CA GLN A 171 23.05 -3.66 7.36
C GLN A 171 24.10 -3.44 6.26
N THR A 172 24.64 -4.54 5.75
CA THR A 172 25.51 -4.59 4.57
C THR A 172 24.90 -5.48 3.50
N LEU A 173 25.38 -5.39 2.26
CA LEU A 173 24.87 -6.25 1.19
C LEU A 173 25.21 -7.72 1.46
N GLU A 174 26.37 -7.96 2.07
CA GLU A 174 26.84 -9.25 2.52
C GLU A 174 25.93 -9.82 3.61
N SER A 175 25.52 -9.02 4.59
CA SER A 175 24.56 -9.46 5.61
C SER A 175 23.21 -9.91 5.03
N LEU A 176 22.83 -9.38 3.85
CA LEU A 176 21.61 -9.75 3.14
C LEU A 176 21.79 -11.00 2.28
N LEU A 177 22.92 -11.10 1.56
CA LEU A 177 23.13 -12.07 0.50
C LEU A 177 24.14 -13.19 0.83
N VAL A 178 24.81 -13.18 1.98
CA VAL A 178 25.76 -14.24 2.36
C VAL A 178 25.18 -15.10 3.48
N ALA A 179 25.13 -16.42 3.27
CA ALA A 179 24.76 -17.38 4.30
C ALA A 179 25.51 -18.71 4.13
N ASP A 180 26.35 -19.06 5.11
CA ASP A 180 27.27 -20.20 5.05
C ASP A 180 28.12 -20.15 3.76
N GLU A 181 28.03 -21.17 2.90
CA GLU A 181 28.73 -21.25 1.61
C GLU A 181 28.00 -20.53 0.45
N LEU A 182 26.85 -19.89 0.72
CA LEU A 182 26.07 -19.19 -0.29
C LEU A 182 26.48 -17.71 -0.34
N ASP A 183 27.47 -17.40 -1.17
CA ASP A 183 28.05 -16.07 -1.36
C ASP A 183 27.86 -15.53 -2.80
N PHE A 184 26.85 -16.05 -3.51
CA PHE A 184 26.60 -15.72 -4.92
C PHE A 184 25.11 -15.59 -5.24
N VAL A 185 24.82 -14.91 -6.35
CA VAL A 185 23.54 -14.95 -7.08
C VAL A 185 23.78 -15.49 -8.49
N ILE A 186 22.72 -15.72 -9.28
CA ILE A 186 22.83 -16.28 -10.63
C ILE A 186 22.64 -15.18 -11.69
N GLY A 187 23.54 -15.13 -12.66
CA GLY A 187 23.44 -14.25 -13.83
C GLY A 187 22.48 -14.76 -14.90
N LYS A 188 21.94 -13.85 -15.71
CA LYS A 188 20.95 -14.18 -16.75
C LYS A 188 21.46 -15.20 -17.80
N GLY A 189 22.74 -15.11 -18.19
CA GLY A 189 23.36 -15.94 -19.24
C GLY A 189 23.59 -17.41 -18.86
N SER A 190 23.28 -17.81 -17.63
CA SER A 190 23.49 -19.16 -17.08
C SER A 190 22.37 -20.15 -17.38
N VAL A 191 21.22 -19.67 -17.86
CA VAL A 191 20.06 -20.51 -18.18
C VAL A 191 20.27 -21.12 -19.57
N LYS A 192 20.93 -22.28 -19.65
CA LYS A 192 21.15 -22.98 -20.92
C LYS A 192 19.90 -23.77 -21.35
N VAL A 193 19.29 -23.35 -22.45
CA VAL A 193 18.24 -24.10 -23.15
C VAL A 193 18.88 -25.28 -23.89
N ARG A 194 18.54 -26.52 -23.52
CA ARG A 194 18.80 -27.70 -24.36
C ARG A 194 17.53 -28.06 -25.13
N PHE A 195 17.56 -27.91 -26.44
CA PHE A 195 16.54 -28.47 -27.32
C PHE A 195 16.71 -29.99 -27.37
N LEU A 196 15.77 -30.74 -26.77
CA LEU A 196 15.53 -32.13 -27.12
C LEU A 196 14.20 -32.18 -27.85
N SER A 197 14.22 -32.76 -29.05
CA SER A 197 13.11 -32.85 -29.99
C SER A 197 11.75 -33.12 -29.34
N GLU A 198 10.79 -32.27 -29.69
CA GLU A 198 9.32 -32.40 -29.55
C GLU A 198 8.69 -32.49 -28.15
N LYS A 199 9.47 -32.45 -27.06
CA LYS A 199 8.93 -32.14 -25.72
C LYS A 199 9.83 -31.13 -25.01
N ARG A 200 9.29 -29.93 -24.81
CA ARG A 200 9.92 -28.84 -24.05
C ARG A 200 10.06 -29.30 -22.60
N PHE A 201 11.24 -29.75 -22.22
CA PHE A 201 11.65 -29.92 -20.83
C PHE A 201 12.82 -28.98 -20.60
N GLU A 202 12.51 -27.87 -19.93
CA GLU A 202 13.50 -26.95 -19.41
C GLU A 202 14.03 -27.56 -18.11
N THR A 203 15.34 -27.51 -17.90
CA THR A 203 15.92 -27.97 -16.64
C THR A 203 17.11 -27.08 -16.33
N PHE A 204 17.07 -26.42 -15.17
CA PHE A 204 18.23 -25.73 -14.62
C PHE A 204 19.35 -26.74 -14.37
N SER A 205 20.29 -26.86 -15.30
CA SER A 205 21.51 -27.63 -15.07
C SER A 205 22.73 -26.73 -15.18
N GLY A 206 23.36 -26.49 -14.02
CA GLY A 206 24.80 -26.21 -13.93
C GLY A 206 25.16 -24.74 -13.70
N ILE A 207 25.46 -24.41 -12.44
CA ILE A 207 26.75 -23.90 -11.89
C ILE A 207 27.57 -22.83 -12.66
N ASP A 208 27.43 -22.66 -13.97
CA ASP A 208 28.15 -21.66 -14.77
C ASP A 208 27.41 -20.32 -14.80
N GLY A 209 27.98 -19.32 -14.14
CA GLY A 209 27.50 -17.92 -14.09
C GLY A 209 26.89 -17.49 -12.74
N LYS A 210 27.43 -18.08 -11.67
CA LYS A 210 27.43 -17.47 -10.35
C LYS A 210 28.09 -16.09 -10.41
N VAL A 211 27.41 -15.09 -9.88
CA VAL A 211 27.94 -13.75 -9.64
C VAL A 211 28.22 -13.64 -8.14
N PRO A 212 29.50 -13.58 -7.71
CA PRO A 212 29.86 -13.40 -6.32
C PRO A 212 29.26 -12.12 -5.75
N VAL A 213 28.78 -12.15 -4.51
CA VAL A 213 28.20 -11.00 -3.80
C VAL A 213 29.21 -9.85 -3.72
N SER A 214 30.51 -10.14 -3.63
CA SER A 214 31.58 -9.13 -3.65
C SER A 214 31.59 -8.27 -4.91
N GLN A 215 31.05 -8.73 -6.05
CA GLN A 215 30.92 -7.94 -7.28
C GLN A 215 29.70 -7.00 -7.27
N LEU A 216 28.83 -7.14 -6.27
CA LEU A 216 27.64 -6.33 -6.06
C LEU A 216 27.85 -5.28 -4.96
N VAL A 217 28.84 -5.47 -4.09
CA VAL A 217 29.22 -4.48 -3.08
C VAL A 217 29.59 -3.17 -3.76
N GLY A 218 29.09 -2.05 -3.22
CA GLY A 218 29.26 -0.73 -3.83
C GLY A 218 28.21 -0.37 -4.89
N LYS A 219 27.33 -1.29 -5.29
CA LYS A 219 26.24 -1.03 -6.25
C LYS A 219 24.94 -0.66 -5.55
N ILE A 220 24.06 0.05 -6.26
CA ILE A 220 22.66 0.18 -5.88
C ILE A 220 21.92 -1.05 -6.42
N VAL A 221 21.32 -1.82 -5.52
CA VAL A 221 20.66 -3.08 -5.82
C VAL A 221 19.19 -3.01 -5.44
N LEU A 222 18.28 -3.32 -6.38
CA LEU A 222 16.88 -3.52 -6.05
C LEU A 222 16.60 -5.00 -5.80
N PHE A 223 16.01 -5.33 -4.66
CA PHE A 223 15.48 -6.66 -4.37
C PHE A 223 14.02 -6.71 -4.81
N TYR A 224 13.73 -7.53 -5.83
CA TYR A 224 12.40 -7.68 -6.39
C TYR A 224 11.76 -9.00 -5.96
N PHE A 225 10.79 -8.94 -5.06
CA PHE A 225 10.03 -10.10 -4.61
C PHE A 225 8.74 -10.24 -5.41
N SER A 226 8.59 -11.37 -6.11
CA SER A 226 7.48 -11.58 -7.03
C SER A 226 7.21 -13.06 -7.30
N ARG A 227 6.08 -13.36 -7.96
CA ARG A 227 5.73 -14.71 -8.42
C ARG A 227 4.86 -14.66 -9.68
N GLN A 228 4.88 -15.71 -10.50
CA GLN A 228 4.15 -15.80 -11.75
C GLN A 228 2.63 -15.72 -11.55
N GLN A 229 2.12 -16.45 -10.56
CA GLN A 229 0.69 -16.54 -10.22
C GLN A 229 0.26 -15.38 -9.30
N CYS A 230 0.58 -14.16 -9.72
CA CYS A 230 0.22 -12.92 -9.05
C CYS A 230 -0.11 -11.87 -10.12
N PRO A 231 -1.40 -11.56 -10.37
CA PRO A 231 -1.80 -10.55 -11.35
C PRO A 231 -1.11 -9.18 -11.20
N PRO A 232 -1.04 -8.55 -10.00
CA PRO A 232 -0.37 -7.26 -9.87
C PRO A 232 1.14 -7.38 -10.10
N CYS A 233 1.73 -8.55 -9.83
CA CYS A 233 3.13 -8.81 -10.12
C CYS A 233 3.41 -8.82 -11.62
N ARG A 234 2.60 -9.57 -12.39
CA ARG A 234 2.72 -9.63 -13.86
C ARG A 234 2.45 -8.27 -14.53
N ALA A 235 1.57 -7.46 -13.96
CA ALA A 235 1.35 -6.09 -14.44
C ALA A 235 2.57 -5.19 -14.20
N PHE A 236 3.27 -5.37 -13.08
CA PHE A 236 4.42 -4.54 -12.71
C PHE A 236 5.73 -4.92 -13.43
N THR A 237 5.97 -6.21 -13.69
CA THR A 237 7.25 -6.68 -14.24
C THR A 237 7.66 -5.97 -15.55
N PRO A 238 6.80 -5.83 -16.58
CA PRO A 238 7.19 -5.18 -17.83
C PRO A 238 7.66 -3.74 -17.63
N LYS A 239 7.01 -3.01 -16.71
CA LYS A 239 7.39 -1.65 -16.34
C LYS A 239 8.78 -1.61 -15.70
N LEU A 240 9.04 -2.51 -14.75
CA LEU A 240 10.36 -2.62 -14.13
C LEU A 240 11.46 -3.01 -15.13
N VAL A 241 11.16 -3.88 -16.10
CA VAL A 241 12.09 -4.26 -17.19
C VAL A 241 12.46 -3.05 -18.05
N GLU A 242 11.48 -2.25 -18.44
CA GLU A 242 11.70 -1.03 -19.22
C GLU A 242 12.61 -0.05 -18.48
N ASP A 243 12.28 0.25 -17.22
CA ASP A 243 13.03 1.22 -16.41
C ASP A 243 14.43 0.68 -16.05
N TYR A 244 14.57 -0.63 -15.83
CA TYR A 244 15.87 -1.28 -15.64
C TYR A 244 16.79 -1.01 -16.83
N HIS A 245 16.34 -1.22 -18.07
CA HIS A 245 17.18 -0.97 -19.24
C HIS A 245 17.59 0.51 -19.34
N LYS A 246 16.68 1.45 -19.06
CA LYS A 246 16.95 2.89 -19.10
C LYS A 246 17.98 3.32 -18.04
N ILE A 247 17.88 2.80 -16.82
CA ILE A 247 18.84 3.08 -15.74
C ILE A 247 20.18 2.43 -16.05
N LYS A 248 20.19 1.13 -16.37
CA LYS A 248 21.41 0.33 -16.61
C LYS A 248 22.24 0.84 -17.79
N ALA A 249 21.60 1.44 -18.80
CA ALA A 249 22.29 2.07 -19.92
C ALA A 249 23.17 3.26 -19.52
N LYS A 250 22.86 3.93 -18.40
CA LYS A 250 23.59 5.10 -17.89
C LYS A 250 24.41 4.78 -16.63
N HIS A 251 23.98 3.77 -15.86
CA HIS A 251 24.50 3.44 -14.53
C HIS A 251 24.87 1.95 -14.45
N HIS A 252 26.15 1.64 -14.65
CA HIS A 252 26.66 0.27 -14.57
C HIS A 252 26.73 -0.28 -13.13
N ASP A 253 26.65 0.60 -12.15
CA ASP A 253 26.60 0.37 -10.71
C ASP A 253 25.17 0.16 -10.18
N PHE A 254 24.20 -0.01 -11.07
CA PHE A 254 22.83 -0.39 -10.74
C PHE A 254 22.57 -1.86 -11.06
N GLU A 255 21.83 -2.58 -10.22
CA GLU A 255 21.41 -3.96 -10.48
C GLU A 255 20.04 -4.29 -9.87
N VAL A 256 19.38 -5.31 -10.40
CA VAL A 256 18.18 -5.90 -9.78
C VAL A 256 18.48 -7.37 -9.44
N ILE A 257 18.01 -7.84 -8.29
CA ILE A 257 18.02 -9.24 -7.89
C ILE A 257 16.59 -9.70 -7.72
N PHE A 258 16.15 -10.63 -8.55
CA PHE A 258 14.88 -11.30 -8.40
C PHE A 258 14.93 -12.33 -7.27
N VAL A 259 13.94 -12.27 -6.39
CA VAL A 259 13.69 -13.23 -5.33
C VAL A 259 12.32 -13.84 -5.59
N SER A 260 12.30 -15.05 -6.13
CA SER A 260 11.07 -15.75 -6.47
C SER A 260 10.32 -16.20 -5.21
N LEU A 261 9.00 -16.11 -5.29
CA LEU A 261 8.05 -16.62 -4.31
C LEU A 261 7.09 -17.64 -4.96
N ASP A 262 7.51 -18.21 -6.09
CA ASP A 262 6.81 -19.30 -6.76
C ASP A 262 6.94 -20.57 -5.92
N ASN A 263 5.91 -21.42 -5.98
CA ASN A 263 5.86 -22.65 -5.17
C ASN A 263 6.46 -23.85 -5.89
N ASP A 264 6.76 -23.71 -7.18
CA ASP A 264 7.36 -24.74 -8.00
C ASP A 264 8.43 -24.16 -8.94
N GLN A 265 9.37 -25.02 -9.31
CA GLN A 265 10.49 -24.67 -10.17
C GLN A 265 9.98 -24.13 -11.52
N GLN A 266 9.06 -24.81 -12.20
CA GLN A 266 8.63 -24.45 -13.55
C GLN A 266 8.05 -23.02 -13.62
N SER A 267 7.15 -22.68 -12.69
CA SER A 267 6.60 -21.33 -12.61
C SER A 267 7.68 -20.26 -12.39
N PHE A 268 8.70 -20.57 -11.58
CA PHE A 268 9.87 -19.71 -11.42
C PHE A 268 10.65 -19.54 -12.73
N GLU A 269 10.97 -20.64 -13.44
CA GLU A 269 11.75 -20.60 -14.68
C GLU A 269 11.02 -19.78 -15.76
N ASP A 270 9.74 -20.10 -15.99
CA ASP A 270 8.89 -19.44 -16.98
C ASP A 270 8.79 -17.93 -16.73
N TYR A 271 8.66 -17.53 -15.47
CA TYR A 271 8.50 -16.12 -15.12
C TYR A 271 9.81 -15.34 -15.17
N TYR A 272 10.89 -15.95 -14.68
CA TYR A 272 12.22 -15.34 -14.75
C TYR A 272 12.74 -15.25 -16.19
N PHE A 273 12.28 -16.11 -17.11
CA PHE A 273 12.74 -16.15 -18.50
C PHE A 273 12.72 -14.79 -19.20
N GLU A 274 11.72 -13.95 -18.93
CA GLU A 274 11.57 -12.62 -19.54
C GLU A 274 12.33 -11.49 -18.79
N MET A 275 12.94 -11.78 -17.64
CA MET A 275 13.58 -10.76 -16.79
C MET A 275 15.08 -10.60 -17.11
N PRO A 276 15.62 -9.36 -17.26
CA PRO A 276 16.99 -9.11 -17.73
C PRO A 276 18.07 -9.03 -16.63
N TRP A 277 17.71 -9.33 -15.38
CA TRP A 277 18.53 -9.06 -14.20
C TRP A 277 18.99 -10.33 -13.47
N LEU A 278 19.69 -10.19 -12.33
CA LEU A 278 20.19 -11.31 -11.53
C LEU A 278 19.07 -12.00 -10.74
N VAL A 279 19.32 -13.22 -10.27
CA VAL A 279 18.32 -13.98 -9.50
C VAL A 279 18.93 -14.75 -8.34
N LEU A 280 18.22 -14.78 -7.21
CA LEU A 280 18.52 -15.70 -6.12
C LEU A 280 18.13 -17.12 -6.56
N PRO A 281 18.97 -18.15 -6.35
CA PRO A 281 18.62 -19.53 -6.72
C PRO A 281 17.23 -19.95 -6.22
N TYR A 282 16.51 -20.75 -6.99
CA TYR A 282 15.23 -21.29 -6.55
C TYR A 282 15.41 -22.20 -5.32
N GLY A 283 14.53 -22.08 -4.33
CA GLY A 283 14.63 -22.82 -3.06
C GLY A 283 15.80 -22.38 -2.16
N ASP A 284 16.40 -21.22 -2.41
CA ASP A 284 17.53 -20.72 -1.62
C ASP A 284 17.09 -20.35 -0.19
N LYS A 285 17.77 -20.90 0.81
CA LYS A 285 17.48 -20.67 2.23
C LYS A 285 17.58 -19.19 2.64
N ARG A 286 18.35 -18.37 1.91
CA ARG A 286 18.47 -16.92 2.16
C ARG A 286 17.16 -16.17 1.92
N GLU A 287 16.25 -16.71 1.11
CA GLU A 287 14.95 -16.12 0.80
C GLU A 287 14.18 -15.72 2.07
N ASN A 288 14.06 -16.63 3.05
CA ASN A 288 13.36 -16.35 4.30
C ASN A 288 14.01 -15.25 5.14
N SER A 289 15.35 -15.19 5.13
CA SER A 289 16.08 -14.13 5.80
C SER A 289 15.82 -12.79 5.11
N LEU A 290 15.88 -12.74 3.78
CA LEU A 290 15.61 -11.56 2.98
C LEU A 290 14.19 -11.03 3.18
N LYS A 291 13.16 -11.90 3.20
CA LYS A 291 11.78 -11.50 3.51
C LYS A 291 11.68 -10.76 4.83
N ARG A 292 12.38 -11.26 5.86
CA ARG A 292 12.36 -10.67 7.20
C ARG A 292 13.14 -9.36 7.25
N MET A 293 14.38 -9.37 6.76
CA MET A 293 15.28 -8.21 6.82
C MET A 293 14.75 -7.04 5.99
N LEU A 294 14.18 -7.34 4.81
CA LEU A 294 13.62 -6.32 3.92
C LEU A 294 12.11 -6.10 4.14
N LYS A 295 11.57 -6.59 5.26
CA LYS A 295 10.18 -6.37 5.73
C LYS A 295 9.12 -6.61 4.64
N LEU A 296 9.19 -7.76 3.97
CA LEU A 296 8.21 -8.15 2.95
C LEU A 296 6.81 -8.28 3.56
N THR A 297 5.88 -7.41 3.15
CA THR A 297 4.48 -7.43 3.60
C THR A 297 3.49 -7.87 2.53
N SER A 298 3.74 -7.54 1.27
CA SER A 298 2.88 -7.86 0.13
C SER A 298 3.68 -7.92 -1.16
N ILE A 299 3.10 -8.46 -2.24
CA ILE A 299 3.76 -8.59 -3.55
C ILE A 299 2.93 -7.92 -4.66
N PRO A 300 3.57 -7.34 -5.69
CA PRO A 300 5.02 -7.22 -5.89
C PRO A 300 5.67 -6.29 -4.86
N HIS A 301 6.87 -6.65 -4.39
CA HIS A 301 7.66 -5.82 -3.46
C HIS A 301 9.00 -5.48 -4.07
N LEU A 302 9.41 -4.23 -3.96
CA LEU A 302 10.68 -3.75 -4.49
C LEU A 302 11.36 -2.88 -3.44
N VAL A 303 12.56 -3.27 -3.02
CA VAL A 303 13.34 -2.59 -1.99
C VAL A 303 14.66 -2.15 -2.58
N ALA A 304 14.98 -0.86 -2.45
CA ALA A 304 16.25 -0.29 -2.90
C ALA A 304 17.28 -0.36 -1.79
N VAL A 305 18.42 -0.99 -2.07
CA VAL A 305 19.58 -1.07 -1.18
C VAL A 305 20.73 -0.30 -1.85
N GLY A 306 21.36 0.60 -1.10
CA GLY A 306 22.40 1.49 -1.60
C GLY A 306 23.76 0.82 -1.69
N SER A 307 24.73 1.57 -2.21
CA SER A 307 26.13 1.12 -2.37
C SER A 307 26.80 0.68 -1.07
N THR A 308 26.36 1.20 0.08
CA THR A 308 26.84 0.81 1.42
C THR A 308 26.22 -0.49 1.92
N GLY A 309 25.23 -1.05 1.22
CA GLY A 309 24.44 -2.19 1.67
C GLY A 309 23.27 -1.83 2.60
N ARG A 310 23.08 -0.54 2.93
CA ARG A 310 21.93 -0.05 3.70
C ARG A 310 20.70 0.13 2.82
N THR A 311 19.52 -0.18 3.38
CA THR A 311 18.24 0.05 2.70
C THR A 311 18.01 1.55 2.51
N LEU A 312 17.84 1.98 1.27
CA LEU A 312 17.50 3.36 0.92
C LEU A 312 16.00 3.59 1.04
N THR A 313 15.18 2.65 0.54
CA THR A 313 13.72 2.72 0.65
C THR A 313 13.06 1.38 0.40
N SER A 314 11.99 1.08 1.15
CA SER A 314 11.09 -0.05 0.91
C SER A 314 9.94 0.28 -0.06
N LYS A 315 9.84 1.55 -0.50
CA LYS A 315 8.80 2.05 -1.41
C LYS A 315 9.28 2.17 -2.86
N ALA A 316 10.31 1.41 -3.24
CA ALA A 316 10.91 1.55 -4.56
C ALA A 316 9.94 1.18 -5.69
N LYS A 317 8.98 0.28 -5.43
CA LYS A 317 7.92 -0.09 -6.38
C LYS A 317 7.05 1.12 -6.72
N GLU A 318 6.58 1.84 -5.71
CA GLU A 318 5.75 3.05 -5.90
C GLU A 318 6.53 4.13 -6.65
N LEU A 319 7.82 4.31 -6.32
CA LEU A 319 8.68 5.27 -6.99
C LEU A 319 8.91 4.91 -8.47
N VAL A 320 9.18 3.64 -8.79
CA VAL A 320 9.31 3.17 -10.18
C VAL A 320 7.99 3.33 -10.93
N MET A 321 6.86 3.00 -10.31
CA MET A 321 5.55 3.18 -10.93
C MET A 321 5.29 4.64 -11.30
N PHE A 322 5.64 5.58 -10.42
CA PHE A 322 5.30 6.99 -10.58
C PHE A 322 6.35 7.77 -11.39
N PHE A 323 7.63 7.62 -11.07
CA PHE A 323 8.73 8.38 -11.67
C PHE A 323 9.50 7.59 -12.74
N GLY A 324 9.22 6.30 -12.90
CA GLY A 324 9.94 5.46 -13.85
C GLY A 324 11.44 5.41 -13.57
N PRO A 325 12.31 5.57 -14.58
CA PRO A 325 13.76 5.53 -14.39
C PRO A 325 14.28 6.74 -13.59
N ASP A 326 13.51 7.84 -13.53
CA ASP A 326 13.89 9.03 -12.76
C ASP A 326 13.91 8.75 -11.25
N ALA A 327 13.28 7.66 -10.79
CA ALA A 327 13.30 7.15 -9.42
C ALA A 327 14.73 6.90 -8.89
N TYR A 328 15.66 6.54 -9.78
CA TYR A 328 17.07 6.37 -9.45
C TYR A 328 17.70 7.70 -9.03
N PRO A 329 18.58 7.74 -8.00
CA PRO A 329 19.19 6.61 -7.28
C PRO A 329 18.44 6.15 -6.02
N PHE A 330 17.15 6.47 -5.86
CA PHE A 330 16.33 6.06 -4.71
C PHE A 330 16.84 6.54 -3.34
N ASN A 331 17.73 7.53 -3.30
CA ASN A 331 18.24 8.09 -2.04
C ASN A 331 17.29 9.17 -1.48
N ASN A 332 17.52 9.57 -0.23
CA ASN A 332 16.68 10.54 0.48
C ASN A 332 16.54 11.88 -0.25
N ASP A 333 17.62 12.39 -0.84
CA ASP A 333 17.57 13.67 -1.55
C ASP A 333 16.70 13.57 -2.82
N ARG A 334 16.84 12.47 -3.56
CA ARG A 334 16.02 12.20 -4.74
C ARG A 334 14.55 11.98 -4.39
N MET A 335 14.28 11.28 -3.29
CA MET A 335 12.91 11.09 -2.80
C MET A 335 12.27 12.41 -2.36
N LYS A 336 13.00 13.29 -1.68
CA LYS A 336 12.49 14.64 -1.34
C LYS A 336 12.18 15.48 -2.57
N GLU A 337 13.03 15.43 -3.60
CA GLU A 337 12.77 16.12 -4.87
C GLU A 337 11.47 15.59 -5.52
N MET A 338 11.27 14.29 -5.49
CA MET A 338 10.07 13.61 -5.99
C MET A 338 8.81 13.99 -5.23
N GLU A 339 8.88 14.02 -3.90
CA GLU A 339 7.79 14.46 -3.04
C GLU A 339 7.41 15.92 -3.34
N SER A 340 8.39 16.82 -3.47
CA SER A 340 8.15 18.22 -3.90
C SER A 340 7.44 18.30 -5.24
N ARG A 341 7.87 17.49 -6.23
CA ARG A 341 7.20 17.44 -7.54
C ARG A 341 5.75 16.98 -7.44
N ILE A 342 5.46 15.99 -6.59
CA ILE A 342 4.08 15.55 -6.35
C ILE A 342 3.28 16.67 -5.69
N GLU A 343 3.81 17.32 -4.65
CA GLU A 343 3.14 18.44 -3.98
C GLU A 343 2.85 19.59 -4.95
N GLU A 344 3.82 19.94 -5.80
CA GLU A 344 3.67 20.92 -6.87
C GLU A 344 2.58 20.56 -7.87
N MET A 345 2.47 19.30 -8.29
CA MET A 345 1.35 18.84 -9.13
C MET A 345 -0.02 19.03 -8.46
N GLY A 346 -0.06 19.04 -7.13
CA GLY A 346 -1.27 19.32 -6.35
C GLY A 346 -1.57 20.81 -6.20
N MET A 347 -0.58 21.69 -6.39
CA MET A 347 -0.77 23.13 -6.30
C MET A 347 -1.60 23.62 -7.48
N GLY A 348 -2.82 24.07 -7.20
CA GLY A 348 -3.78 24.53 -8.22
C GLY A 348 -4.96 23.56 -8.44
N LEU A 349 -4.93 22.35 -7.88
CA LEU A 349 -6.13 21.52 -7.80
C LEU A 349 -7.07 22.03 -6.71
N PRO A 350 -8.39 22.08 -6.95
CA PRO A 350 -9.36 22.44 -5.92
C PRO A 350 -9.33 21.44 -4.76
N GLU A 351 -9.68 21.89 -3.55
CA GLU A 351 -9.72 21.04 -2.37
C GLU A 351 -10.85 20.00 -2.44
N LYS A 352 -11.98 20.39 -3.04
CA LYS A 352 -13.16 19.56 -3.23
C LYS A 352 -13.73 19.73 -4.62
N VAL A 353 -14.31 18.68 -5.17
CA VAL A 353 -15.02 18.69 -6.45
C VAL A 353 -16.32 17.90 -6.34
N ARG A 354 -17.33 18.35 -7.08
CA ARG A 354 -18.54 17.56 -7.33
C ARG A 354 -18.44 16.97 -8.71
N HIS A 355 -18.71 15.68 -8.83
CA HIS A 355 -18.63 14.98 -10.10
C HIS A 355 -19.97 14.32 -10.42
N TYR A 356 -20.45 14.45 -11.65
CA TYR A 356 -21.78 13.98 -12.05
C TYR A 356 -21.95 12.45 -11.93
N LEU A 357 -20.89 11.67 -12.20
CA LEU A 357 -20.89 10.21 -11.99
C LEU A 357 -20.91 9.80 -10.52
N HIS A 358 -20.71 10.75 -9.60
CA HIS A 358 -20.73 10.52 -8.15
C HIS A 358 -21.32 11.72 -7.43
N ALA A 359 -22.58 12.04 -7.75
CA ALA A 359 -23.23 13.28 -7.30
C ALA A 359 -23.64 13.29 -5.82
N GLU A 360 -23.69 12.12 -5.17
CA GLU A 360 -24.17 11.97 -3.79
C GLU A 360 -23.16 12.51 -2.75
N HIS A 361 -21.86 12.45 -3.05
CA HIS A 361 -20.80 12.90 -2.13
C HIS A 361 -19.77 13.79 -2.84
N GLU A 362 -19.22 14.76 -2.12
CA GLU A 362 -18.10 15.56 -2.61
C GLU A 362 -16.80 14.75 -2.58
N LEU A 363 -16.02 14.85 -3.65
CA LEU A 363 -14.71 14.21 -3.71
C LEU A 363 -13.65 15.17 -3.18
N LEU A 364 -12.83 14.68 -2.26
CA LEU A 364 -11.74 15.42 -1.63
C LEU A 364 -10.42 15.16 -2.33
N ARG A 365 -9.66 16.22 -2.52
CA ARG A 365 -8.29 16.13 -3.04
C ARG A 365 -7.41 15.42 -2.00
N SER A 366 -6.81 14.29 -2.39
CA SER A 366 -5.96 13.48 -1.51
C SER A 366 -4.57 13.24 -2.11
N PRO A 367 -3.48 13.39 -1.32
CA PRO A 367 -2.13 13.07 -1.74
C PRO A 367 -1.95 11.55 -1.96
N ALA A 368 -0.89 11.24 -2.72
CA ALA A 368 -0.81 10.11 -3.61
C ALA A 368 -0.76 8.70 -3.02
N GLY A 369 -1.47 7.80 -3.69
CA GLY A 369 -1.31 6.35 -3.72
C GLY A 369 -1.45 5.86 -5.18
N VAL A 370 -1.57 4.54 -5.38
CA VAL A 370 -1.93 3.94 -6.68
C VAL A 370 -3.39 3.54 -6.60
N TYR A 371 -4.24 4.22 -7.37
CA TYR A 371 -5.69 3.97 -7.41
C TYR A 371 -6.13 3.62 -8.82
N THR A 372 -7.31 3.04 -8.95
CA THR A 372 -7.98 2.94 -10.25
C THR A 372 -8.99 4.07 -10.31
N CYS A 373 -8.96 4.88 -11.37
CA CYS A 373 -9.98 5.92 -11.58
C CYS A 373 -11.30 5.26 -11.97
N ASP A 374 -12.36 5.50 -11.21
CA ASP A 374 -13.71 5.01 -11.50
C ASP A 374 -14.34 5.65 -12.75
N GLY A 375 -13.83 6.81 -13.18
CA GLY A 375 -14.31 7.49 -14.39
C GLY A 375 -13.78 6.90 -15.69
N CYS A 376 -12.50 6.53 -15.73
CA CYS A 376 -11.86 6.04 -16.97
C CYS A 376 -11.26 4.63 -16.87
N ASN A 377 -11.36 3.98 -15.71
CA ASN A 377 -10.78 2.68 -15.39
C ASN A 377 -9.26 2.57 -15.61
N GLN A 378 -8.56 3.70 -15.70
CA GLN A 378 -7.10 3.73 -15.78
C GLN A 378 -6.49 3.98 -14.40
N LEU A 379 -5.27 3.49 -14.18
CA LEU A 379 -4.54 3.75 -12.94
C LEU A 379 -4.29 5.24 -12.76
N VAL A 380 -4.59 5.75 -11.58
CA VAL A 380 -4.18 7.06 -11.10
C VAL A 380 -2.87 6.89 -10.36
N LEU A 381 -1.91 7.69 -10.77
CA LEU A 381 -0.62 7.84 -10.14
C LEU A 381 -0.55 9.30 -9.71
N GLY A 382 -0.49 9.57 -8.40
CA GLY A 382 -0.40 10.94 -7.87
C GLY A 382 -1.63 11.37 -7.10
N TRP A 383 -1.96 12.66 -7.18
CA TRP A 383 -3.17 13.21 -6.58
C TRP A 383 -4.43 12.56 -7.16
N VAL A 384 -5.38 12.26 -6.29
CA VAL A 384 -6.73 11.78 -6.64
C VAL A 384 -7.77 12.70 -6.03
N PHE A 385 -8.96 12.68 -6.62
CA PHE A 385 -10.18 13.07 -5.92
C PHE A 385 -10.84 11.81 -5.38
N LYS A 386 -10.86 11.64 -4.06
CA LYS A 386 -11.44 10.46 -3.41
C LYS A 386 -12.74 10.80 -2.70
N CYS A 387 -13.67 9.85 -2.66
CA CYS A 387 -14.79 9.86 -1.75
C CYS A 387 -14.41 9.07 -0.50
N ASP A 388 -14.41 9.73 0.67
CA ASP A 388 -14.16 9.03 1.95
C ASP A 388 -15.31 8.07 2.32
N GLU A 389 -16.45 8.20 1.65
CA GLU A 389 -17.64 7.41 1.91
C GLU A 389 -17.78 6.18 1.01
N CYS A 390 -17.29 6.23 -0.23
CA CYS A 390 -17.69 5.26 -1.26
C CYS A 390 -16.54 4.49 -1.91
N ASP A 391 -15.31 4.58 -1.40
CA ASP A 391 -14.12 3.98 -2.01
C ASP A 391 -14.01 4.32 -3.51
N TYR A 392 -14.37 5.57 -3.84
CA TYR A 392 -14.48 6.09 -5.21
C TYR A 392 -13.35 7.08 -5.48
N TYR A 393 -12.63 6.92 -6.58
CA TYR A 393 -11.44 7.68 -6.91
C TYR A 393 -11.50 8.19 -8.35
N LEU A 394 -11.18 9.46 -8.57
CA LEU A 394 -11.02 10.02 -9.91
C LEU A 394 -9.61 10.57 -10.11
N HIS A 395 -9.13 10.48 -11.36
CA HIS A 395 -8.01 11.33 -11.78
C HIS A 395 -8.41 12.80 -11.60
N PRO A 396 -7.45 13.70 -11.32
CA PRO A 396 -7.69 15.13 -11.34
C PRO A 396 -8.29 15.61 -12.67
N LYS A 397 -7.82 15.07 -13.81
CA LYS A 397 -8.42 15.38 -15.12
C LYS A 397 -9.87 14.91 -15.23
N CYS A 398 -10.16 13.68 -14.83
CA CYS A 398 -11.52 13.11 -14.94
C CYS A 398 -12.50 13.85 -14.05
N ALA A 399 -12.04 14.33 -12.89
CA ALA A 399 -12.88 15.09 -11.97
C ALA A 399 -13.14 16.54 -12.40
N LEU A 400 -12.34 17.07 -13.34
CA LEU A 400 -12.35 18.49 -13.74
C LEU A 400 -12.76 18.71 -15.21
N GLU A 401 -12.95 17.65 -16.01
CA GLU A 401 -13.48 17.74 -17.37
C GLU A 401 -15.01 17.96 -17.33
N GLU A 402 -15.52 18.94 -18.10
CA GLU A 402 -16.96 19.20 -18.23
C GLU A 402 -17.64 18.23 -19.22
N ASP A 403 -18.85 17.80 -18.88
CA ASP A 403 -19.71 16.84 -19.60
C ASP A 403 -19.74 17.05 -21.14
N ARG A 404 -19.06 16.19 -21.88
CA ARG A 404 -19.46 15.84 -23.25
C ARG A 404 -20.23 14.53 -23.20
N GLU A 405 -21.55 14.64 -23.15
CA GLU A 405 -22.57 13.76 -23.77
C GLU A 405 -23.84 13.64 -22.92
N VAL A 406 -24.74 14.63 -23.07
CA VAL A 406 -26.18 14.36 -23.03
C VAL A 406 -26.77 14.85 -24.35
N ARG A 407 -26.84 13.94 -25.32
CA ARG A 407 -27.86 13.83 -26.37
C ARG A 407 -27.54 12.56 -27.18
N GLY A 408 -28.17 11.45 -26.79
CA GLY A 408 -28.33 10.28 -27.68
C GLY A 408 -29.08 10.68 -28.97
N GLU A 409 -29.20 9.86 -30.01
CA GLU A 409 -29.15 8.40 -30.10
C GLU A 409 -28.78 7.99 -31.55
N SER A 410 -28.30 6.75 -31.69
CA SER A 410 -28.55 5.76 -32.76
C SER A 410 -28.56 6.15 -34.25
N GLU A 411 -27.61 5.54 -34.96
CA GLU A 411 -27.74 4.77 -36.22
C GLU A 411 -28.49 5.34 -37.45
N GLY A 412 -27.80 5.28 -38.60
CA GLY A 412 -28.42 4.73 -39.82
C GLY A 412 -28.75 5.69 -40.96
N HIS A 413 -27.91 5.63 -41.99
CA HIS A 413 -28.17 5.80 -43.43
C HIS A 413 -29.41 6.56 -43.95
N GLY A 414 -29.16 7.55 -44.84
CA GLY A 414 -29.88 7.64 -46.13
C GLY A 414 -30.49 9.00 -46.50
N ASN A 415 -29.79 9.71 -47.39
CA ASN A 415 -30.22 10.54 -48.54
C ASN A 415 -31.46 11.47 -48.51
N HIS A 416 -31.20 12.75 -48.89
CA HIS A 416 -31.91 13.67 -49.82
C HIS A 416 -33.45 13.85 -49.65
N GLU A 417 -34.12 15.02 -49.72
CA GLU A 417 -33.85 16.35 -50.30
C GLU A 417 -35.05 17.30 -50.00
N HIS A 418 -34.83 18.63 -50.02
CA HIS A 418 -35.79 19.77 -50.21
C HIS A 418 -36.84 20.07 -49.10
N ALA A 419 -37.21 21.31 -48.70
CA ALA A 419 -36.99 22.70 -49.15
C ALA A 419 -37.46 23.72 -48.07
N HIS A 420 -36.89 24.95 -48.08
CA HIS A 420 -37.36 26.30 -47.63
C HIS A 420 -38.25 26.43 -46.35
N ASP A 421 -38.01 27.31 -45.36
CA ASP A 421 -37.78 28.77 -45.43
C ASP A 421 -37.37 29.33 -44.03
N GLY A 422 -36.67 30.48 -44.01
CA GLY A 422 -36.94 31.54 -43.02
C GLY A 422 -36.00 31.77 -41.82
N HIS A 423 -35.16 32.81 -41.98
CA HIS A 423 -34.69 33.79 -40.99
C HIS A 423 -33.50 33.55 -40.04
N ASP A 424 -32.48 34.37 -40.33
CA ASP A 424 -31.77 35.31 -39.46
C ASP A 424 -30.51 34.91 -38.65
N GLN A 425 -29.42 35.50 -39.17
CA GLN A 425 -28.32 36.22 -38.49
C GLN A 425 -26.92 35.59 -38.49
N ALA A 426 -26.15 36.12 -39.45
CA ALA A 426 -24.78 36.61 -39.33
C ALA A 426 -23.68 35.62 -38.93
N SER A 427 -23.16 34.97 -39.98
CA SER A 427 -21.81 34.43 -40.09
C SER A 427 -20.70 35.47 -39.89
N ASN A 428 -19.60 35.09 -39.26
CA ASN A 428 -18.27 35.23 -39.90
C ASN A 428 -17.15 34.45 -39.19
N GLY A 429 -16.55 33.52 -39.93
CA GLY A 429 -15.16 33.06 -39.78
C GLY A 429 -14.94 31.75 -39.04
N GLY A 430 -15.29 30.61 -39.65
CA GLY A 430 -14.98 29.28 -39.14
C GLY A 430 -13.63 28.75 -39.64
N TRP A 431 -12.90 28.05 -38.78
CA TRP A 431 -11.67 27.35 -39.14
C TRP A 431 -11.99 26.09 -39.95
N VAL A 432 -11.25 25.87 -41.03
CA VAL A 432 -11.29 24.63 -41.80
C VAL A 432 -10.01 23.86 -41.52
N CYS A 433 -10.16 22.60 -41.13
CA CYS A 433 -9.05 21.71 -40.79
C CYS A 433 -9.04 20.52 -41.74
N ASP A 434 -7.85 20.16 -42.23
CA ASP A 434 -7.62 18.93 -42.98
C ASP A 434 -6.46 18.18 -42.31
N GLY A 435 -6.78 17.05 -41.68
CA GLY A 435 -5.86 16.34 -40.78
C GLY A 435 -5.48 17.17 -39.54
N GLU A 436 -4.19 17.20 -39.19
CA GLU A 436 -3.66 17.84 -37.97
C GLU A 436 -3.34 19.35 -38.10
N VAL A 437 -3.73 20.02 -39.20
CA VAL A 437 -3.49 21.47 -39.37
C VAL A 437 -4.77 22.21 -39.79
N CYS A 438 -5.01 23.36 -39.17
CA CYS A 438 -6.19 24.21 -39.41
C CYS A 438 -5.82 25.59 -39.96
N TYR A 439 -6.59 26.10 -40.92
CA TYR A 439 -6.53 27.48 -41.39
C TYR A 439 -7.91 28.14 -41.44
N ARG A 440 -7.92 29.47 -41.39
CA ARG A 440 -9.11 30.29 -41.23
C ARG A 440 -9.59 30.85 -42.57
N THR A 441 -10.89 30.84 -42.82
CA THR A 441 -11.51 31.65 -43.88
C THR A 441 -12.23 32.86 -43.31
#